data_AF-A0A7S1TRZ2-F1
#
_entry.id   AF-A0A7S1TRZ2-F1
#
_cell.length_a   1.000
_cell.length_b   1.000
_cell.length_c   1.000
_cell.angle_alpha   90.00
_cell.angle_beta   90.00
_cell.angle_gamma   90.00
#
_symmetry.space_group_name_H-M   'P 1'
#
loop_
_entity.id
_entity.type
_entity.pdbx_description
1 polymer ?
#
loop_
_entity_poly.entity_id
_entity_poly.type
_entity_poly.pdbx_seq_one_letter_code
_entity_poly.pdbx_strand_id
1 'polypeptide(L)'
;GRPPGGGGGGDEKPVLVLGGGVGGGGGGDSPRLASTGAAKSMMVHGAEFFGEDAEIDVLNDPELGMDAVWFFGDLNYRLDLSRREAETMLSTVRDIRSVARALRRKQRRDKHEGVDAPELEPVIKQQEKKARRILEEMQAYDQLGAQRCAGLAFRGLCEGPIYFEPTFKFDPGSDTYDSSSKQRVPSWTDRILFRRRSVRGGVKTSVLKYESLRYAKHSDHRAVVAVFEVRIGEEGDN
;
A
#
# COMPACT_ATOMS: atom_id res chain seq x y z
N GLY A 1 15.04 -36.46 -18.23
CA GLY A 1 16.47 -36.18 -18.49
C GLY A 1 16.73 -34.73 -18.16
N ARG A 2 17.83 -34.42 -17.45
CA ARG A 2 18.27 -33.03 -17.23
C ARG A 2 18.67 -32.39 -18.56
N PRO A 3 18.38 -31.10 -18.80
CA PRO A 3 19.02 -30.37 -19.88
C PRO A 3 20.46 -29.97 -19.47
N PRO A 4 21.36 -29.79 -20.44
CA PRO A 4 22.78 -29.55 -20.21
C PRO A 4 23.05 -28.10 -19.79
N GLY A 5 24.13 -27.92 -19.04
CA GLY A 5 24.65 -26.60 -18.68
C GLY A 5 25.12 -25.81 -19.90
N GLY A 6 24.63 -24.58 -20.01
CA GLY A 6 25.17 -23.54 -20.86
C GLY A 6 25.64 -22.39 -19.97
N GLY A 7 26.93 -22.08 -20.03
CA GLY A 7 27.52 -20.93 -19.36
C GLY A 7 27.27 -19.62 -20.11
N GLY A 8 27.41 -18.52 -19.38
CA GLY A 8 27.63 -17.19 -19.95
C GLY A 8 26.36 -16.40 -20.32
N GLY A 9 25.45 -16.21 -19.37
CA GLY A 9 24.47 -15.12 -19.41
C GLY A 9 24.64 -14.33 -18.12
N GLY A 10 24.69 -12.98 -18.17
CA GLY A 10 24.56 -12.21 -16.94
C GLY A 10 23.24 -12.62 -16.30
N ASP A 11 23.28 -13.18 -15.09
CA ASP A 11 22.10 -13.77 -14.43
C ASP A 11 21.02 -12.68 -14.30
N GLU A 12 20.05 -12.71 -15.21
CA GLU A 12 18.87 -11.86 -15.14
C GLU A 12 18.12 -12.25 -13.87
N LYS A 13 18.16 -11.39 -12.85
CA LYS A 13 17.48 -11.62 -11.58
C LYS A 13 15.96 -11.61 -11.79
N PRO A 14 15.27 -12.76 -11.70
CA PRO A 14 13.88 -12.86 -12.12
C PRO A 14 12.97 -12.03 -11.21
N VAL A 15 12.05 -11.28 -11.83
CA VAL A 15 11.11 -10.37 -11.18
C VAL A 15 9.68 -10.87 -11.38
N LEU A 16 8.92 -10.99 -10.30
CA LEU A 16 7.49 -11.32 -10.34
C LEU A 16 6.64 -10.12 -9.92
N VAL A 17 5.67 -9.77 -10.77
CA VAL A 17 4.75 -8.64 -10.59
C VAL A 17 3.34 -9.18 -10.73
N LEU A 18 2.57 -9.17 -9.63
CA LEU A 18 1.21 -9.73 -9.57
C LEU A 18 0.18 -8.66 -9.26
N GLY A 19 -0.88 -8.62 -10.06
CA GLY A 19 -2.09 -7.86 -9.81
C GLY A 19 -3.17 -8.75 -9.17
N GLY A 20 -3.65 -8.40 -7.99
CA GLY A 20 -4.78 -9.05 -7.32
C GLY A 20 -5.99 -8.13 -7.24
N GLY A 21 -7.19 -8.69 -7.38
CA GLY A 21 -8.45 -7.97 -7.17
C GLY A 21 -9.47 -8.90 -6.53
N VAL A 22 -10.09 -8.47 -5.43
CA VAL A 22 -11.21 -9.24 -4.85
C VAL A 22 -12.46 -8.93 -5.67
N GLY A 23 -12.80 -9.82 -6.61
CA GLY A 23 -13.93 -9.66 -7.51
C GLY A 23 -15.20 -9.19 -6.81
N GLY A 24 -15.77 -8.08 -7.28
CA GLY A 24 -16.95 -7.43 -6.72
C GLY A 24 -18.22 -8.26 -6.88
N GLY A 25 -18.47 -9.14 -5.91
CA GLY A 25 -19.81 -9.66 -5.65
C GLY A 25 -20.61 -8.60 -4.88
N GLY A 26 -21.67 -8.07 -5.50
CA GLY A 26 -22.60 -7.18 -4.83
C GLY A 26 -23.23 -7.84 -3.61
N GLY A 27 -22.92 -7.34 -2.42
CA GLY A 27 -23.57 -7.73 -1.18
C GLY A 27 -23.10 -6.81 -0.08
N GLY A 28 -24.02 -6.01 0.47
CA GLY A 28 -23.74 -5.23 1.67
C GLY A 28 -23.73 -6.18 2.85
N ASP A 29 -22.55 -6.61 3.26
CA ASP A 29 -22.29 -7.08 4.61
C ASP A 29 -20.78 -6.96 4.83
N SER A 30 -20.39 -6.37 5.96
CA SER A 30 -19.03 -6.54 6.48
C SER A 30 -18.74 -8.05 6.53
N PRO A 31 -17.59 -8.54 6.05
CA PRO A 31 -17.25 -9.93 6.28
C PRO A 31 -17.10 -10.10 7.79
N ARG A 32 -18.12 -10.71 8.40
CA ARG A 32 -18.01 -11.29 9.75
C ARG A 32 -16.80 -12.22 9.72
N LEU A 33 -16.07 -12.29 10.83
CA LEU A 33 -14.99 -13.25 11.10
C LEU A 33 -15.39 -14.68 10.71
N ALA A 34 -15.20 -15.03 9.44
CA ALA A 34 -15.21 -16.36 8.84
C ALA A 34 -14.85 -16.16 7.36
N SER A 35 -13.74 -16.73 6.91
CA SER A 35 -13.37 -16.87 5.50
C SER A 35 -13.51 -15.59 4.64
N THR A 36 -12.60 -14.63 4.75
CA THR A 36 -12.31 -13.80 3.57
C THR A 36 -11.43 -14.64 2.65
N GLY A 37 -12.08 -15.48 1.83
CA GLY A 37 -11.46 -16.29 0.78
C GLY A 37 -10.82 -15.40 -0.30
N ALA A 38 -9.76 -14.70 0.07
CA ALA A 38 -9.01 -13.75 -0.75
C ALA A 38 -7.91 -14.47 -1.53
N ALA A 39 -8.30 -15.40 -2.40
CA ALA A 39 -7.47 -15.93 -3.48
C ALA A 39 -8.37 -16.45 -4.61
N LYS A 40 -9.17 -15.56 -5.23
CA LYS A 40 -9.81 -15.90 -6.51
C LYS A 40 -8.83 -15.53 -7.63
N SER A 41 -8.04 -16.54 -8.02
CA SER A 41 -7.06 -16.55 -9.12
C SER A 41 -5.81 -15.71 -8.90
N MET A 42 -4.69 -16.40 -8.64
CA MET A 42 -3.34 -15.85 -8.78
C MET A 42 -2.71 -16.48 -10.03
N MET A 43 -2.38 -15.68 -11.04
CA MET A 43 -1.61 -16.17 -12.19
C MET A 43 -0.12 -15.99 -11.92
N VAL A 44 0.60 -17.09 -11.75
CA VAL A 44 2.08 -17.09 -11.74
C VAL A 44 2.53 -17.90 -12.94
N HIS A 45 3.30 -17.30 -13.87
CA HIS A 45 3.87 -17.97 -15.05
C HIS A 45 2.86 -18.77 -15.92
N GLY A 46 1.63 -18.28 -16.06
CA GLY A 46 0.61 -18.96 -16.88
C GLY A 46 -0.03 -20.19 -16.23
N ALA A 47 0.28 -20.47 -14.96
CA ALA A 47 -0.45 -21.43 -14.15
C ALA A 47 -1.53 -20.70 -13.33
N GLU A 48 -2.77 -21.17 -13.46
CA GLU A 48 -3.88 -20.76 -12.61
C GLU A 48 -3.78 -21.53 -11.29
N PHE A 49 -3.60 -20.81 -10.19
CA PHE A 49 -3.65 -21.37 -8.84
C PHE A 49 -5.06 -21.16 -8.26
N PHE A 50 -5.67 -22.25 -7.79
CA PHE A 50 -6.98 -22.28 -7.14
C PHE A 50 -6.85 -23.03 -5.81
N GLY A 51 -7.03 -22.36 -4.68
CA GLY A 51 -7.00 -23.01 -3.38
C GLY A 51 -7.45 -22.13 -2.22
N GLU A 52 -8.33 -22.68 -1.39
CA GLU A 52 -8.74 -22.08 -0.12
C GLU A 52 -7.55 -22.14 0.87
N ASP A 53 -7.24 -20.99 1.47
CA ASP A 53 -6.44 -20.81 2.69
C ASP A 53 -4.91 -21.06 2.67
N ALA A 54 -4.28 -21.40 1.54
CA ALA A 54 -2.83 -21.75 1.51
C ALA A 54 -1.93 -20.96 0.53
N GLU A 55 -2.45 -20.09 -0.35
CA GLU A 55 -1.70 -19.69 -1.55
C GLU A 55 -0.76 -18.48 -1.43
N ILE A 56 -0.81 -17.68 -0.37
CA ILE A 56 0.10 -16.53 -0.25
C ILE A 56 1.49 -16.93 0.26
N ASP A 57 1.64 -18.12 0.86
CA ASP A 57 2.98 -18.65 1.21
C ASP A 57 3.82 -18.94 -0.05
N VAL A 58 3.20 -19.18 -1.21
CA VAL A 58 3.89 -19.39 -2.51
C VAL A 58 4.76 -18.19 -2.90
N LEU A 59 4.36 -16.96 -2.54
CA LEU A 59 5.14 -15.75 -2.86
C LEU A 59 6.46 -15.65 -2.06
N ASN A 60 6.60 -16.46 -1.02
CA ASN A 60 7.84 -16.61 -0.26
C ASN A 60 8.51 -17.97 -0.45
N ASP A 61 7.96 -18.82 -1.32
CA ASP A 61 8.54 -20.11 -1.61
C ASP A 61 9.97 -19.92 -2.14
N PRO A 62 11.01 -20.44 -1.45
CA PRO A 62 12.38 -20.43 -1.95
C PRO A 62 12.51 -21.03 -3.35
N GLU A 63 11.65 -22.00 -3.67
CA GLU A 63 11.61 -22.71 -4.95
C GLU A 63 10.98 -21.88 -6.07
N LEU A 64 10.19 -20.85 -5.74
CA LEU A 64 9.66 -19.89 -6.73
C LEU A 64 10.78 -19.23 -7.53
N GLY A 65 11.96 -19.13 -6.92
CA GLY A 65 13.18 -18.72 -7.59
C GLY A 65 13.24 -17.28 -8.08
N MET A 66 12.24 -16.48 -7.72
CA MET A 66 12.20 -15.05 -7.98
C MET A 66 13.18 -14.33 -7.07
N ASP A 67 13.77 -13.24 -7.52
CA ASP A 67 14.64 -12.39 -6.71
C ASP A 67 13.89 -11.21 -6.10
N ALA A 68 12.96 -10.63 -6.84
CA ALA A 68 12.06 -9.60 -6.34
C ALA A 68 10.60 -9.93 -6.66
N VAL A 69 9.73 -9.68 -5.69
CA VAL A 69 8.29 -10.01 -5.75
C VAL A 69 7.51 -8.77 -5.34
N TRP A 70 6.55 -8.37 -6.18
CA TRP A 70 5.54 -7.36 -5.89
C TRP A 70 4.14 -7.94 -6.07
N PHE A 71 3.25 -7.63 -5.14
CA PHE A 71 1.83 -7.99 -5.18
C PHE A 71 1.00 -6.76 -4.89
N PHE A 72 0.07 -6.40 -5.77
CA PHE A 72 -0.71 -5.18 -5.61
C PHE A 72 -2.11 -5.27 -6.18
N GLY A 73 -2.97 -4.35 -5.76
CA GLY A 73 -4.29 -4.14 -6.34
C GLY A 73 -5.35 -3.85 -5.29
N ASP A 74 -6.62 -4.01 -5.67
CA ASP A 74 -7.77 -3.80 -4.78
C ASP A 74 -7.99 -5.05 -3.93
N LEU A 75 -7.34 -5.08 -2.77
CA LEU A 75 -7.39 -6.18 -1.81
C LEU A 75 -8.64 -6.12 -0.92
N ASN A 76 -9.39 -5.02 -0.99
CA ASN A 76 -10.72 -4.87 -0.40
C ASN A 76 -10.82 -5.05 1.14
N TYR A 77 -9.70 -5.08 1.85
CA TYR A 77 -9.66 -4.99 3.32
C TYR A 77 -10.18 -3.64 3.79
N ARG A 78 -10.98 -3.64 4.86
CA ARG A 78 -11.70 -2.47 5.36
C ARG A 78 -11.18 -2.01 6.71
N LEU A 79 -11.53 -0.78 7.09
CA LEU A 79 -11.33 -0.31 8.45
C LEU A 79 -12.44 -0.83 9.36
N ASP A 80 -12.04 -1.36 10.51
CA ASP A 80 -12.92 -1.72 11.61
C ASP A 80 -13.17 -0.50 12.52
N LEU A 81 -13.75 0.54 11.93
CA LEU A 81 -14.13 1.79 12.58
C LEU A 81 -15.57 2.15 12.20
N SER A 82 -16.28 2.88 13.07
CA SER A 82 -17.51 3.51 12.61
C SER A 82 -17.22 4.61 11.59
N ARG A 83 -18.18 4.87 10.68
CA ARG A 83 -18.08 5.96 9.70
C ARG A 83 -17.75 7.30 10.37
N ARG A 84 -18.41 7.61 11.50
CA ARG A 84 -18.22 8.87 12.23
C ARG A 84 -16.82 9.02 12.80
N GLU A 85 -16.26 7.95 13.37
CA GLU A 85 -14.89 7.97 13.91
C GLU A 85 -13.88 8.17 12.78
N ALA A 86 -13.99 7.41 11.69
CA ALA A 86 -13.13 7.56 10.52
C ALA A 86 -13.17 8.99 9.97
N GLU A 87 -14.35 9.58 9.80
CA GLU A 87 -14.50 10.96 9.33
C GLU A 87 -13.91 11.99 10.29
N THR A 88 -14.07 11.80 11.59
CA THR A 88 -13.51 12.70 12.62
C THR A 88 -11.98 12.72 12.56
N MET A 89 -11.36 11.53 12.47
CA MET A 89 -9.91 11.40 12.30
C MET A 89 -9.44 12.05 11.01
N LEU A 90 -10.13 11.80 9.89
CA LEU A 90 -9.80 12.38 8.59
C LEU A 90 -9.97 13.89 8.55
N SER A 91 -11.01 14.44 9.19
CA SER A 91 -11.20 15.88 9.32
C SER A 91 -10.00 16.50 10.04
N THR A 92 -9.58 15.91 11.16
CA THR A 92 -8.44 16.39 11.94
C THR A 92 -7.15 16.34 11.12
N VAL A 93 -6.91 15.27 10.36
CA VAL A 93 -5.79 15.16 9.41
C VAL A 93 -5.83 16.28 8.36
N ARG A 94 -7.01 16.57 7.80
CA ARG A 94 -7.20 17.61 6.78
C ARG A 94 -6.94 19.00 7.33
N ASP A 95 -7.40 19.29 8.54
CA ASP A 95 -7.19 20.55 9.23
C ASP A 95 -5.70 20.79 9.51
N ILE A 96 -5.01 19.80 10.08
CA ILE A 96 -3.56 19.87 10.32
C ILE A 96 -2.80 20.10 9.01
N ARG A 97 -3.15 19.35 7.96
CA ARG A 97 -2.54 19.52 6.63
C ARG A 97 -2.86 20.88 6.01
N SER A 98 -4.02 21.45 6.29
CA SER A 98 -4.40 22.78 5.81
C SER A 98 -3.46 23.85 6.39
N VAL A 99 -3.14 23.75 7.69
CA VAL A 99 -2.18 24.62 8.36
C VAL A 99 -0.78 24.47 7.76
N ALA A 100 -0.30 23.22 7.60
CA ALA A 100 1.00 22.97 6.97
C ALA A 100 1.09 23.55 5.53
N ARG A 101 0.02 23.43 4.74
CA ARG A 101 -0.07 24.03 3.39
C ARG A 101 -0.04 25.56 3.43
N ALA A 102 -0.75 26.18 4.37
CA ALA A 102 -0.76 27.63 4.54
C ALA A 102 0.63 28.16 4.91
N LEU A 103 1.32 27.49 5.86
CA LEU A 103 2.69 27.83 6.26
C LEU A 103 3.68 27.70 5.10
N ARG A 104 3.59 26.62 4.30
CA ARG A 104 4.41 26.48 3.08
C ARG A 104 4.17 27.57 2.06
N ARG A 105 2.92 27.99 1.88
CA ARG A 105 2.58 29.10 0.97
C ARG A 105 3.19 30.41 1.46
N LYS A 106 3.12 30.69 2.77
CA LYS A 106 3.78 31.83 3.40
C LYS A 106 5.29 31.78 3.17
N GLN A 107 5.95 30.67 3.52
CA GLN A 107 7.40 30.50 3.35
C GLN A 107 7.86 30.75 1.89
N ARG A 108 7.09 30.27 0.90
CA ARG A 108 7.37 30.52 -0.52
C ARG A 108 7.21 31.99 -0.92
N ARG A 109 6.22 32.68 -0.38
CA ARG A 109 6.00 34.11 -0.63
C ARG A 109 7.10 34.95 0.00
N ASP A 110 7.40 34.71 1.28
CA ASP A 110 8.46 35.43 2.01
C ASP A 110 9.81 35.24 1.27
N LYS A 111 10.11 34.01 0.82
CA LYS A 111 11.30 33.74 -0.01
C LYS A 111 11.32 34.51 -1.35
N HIS A 112 10.16 34.70 -1.99
CA HIS A 112 10.05 35.51 -3.21
C HIS A 112 10.29 37.00 -2.93
N GLU A 113 9.91 37.47 -1.75
CA GLU A 113 10.17 38.83 -1.25
C GLU A 113 11.60 39.01 -0.69
N GLY A 114 12.45 38.00 -0.79
CA GLY A 114 13.85 38.03 -0.32
C GLY A 114 14.00 37.82 1.20
N VAL A 115 12.92 37.44 1.89
CA VAL A 115 12.93 37.12 3.32
C VAL A 115 13.04 35.61 3.51
N ASP A 116 14.13 35.16 4.11
CA ASP A 116 14.24 33.75 4.52
C ASP A 116 13.50 33.54 5.85
N ALA A 117 12.72 32.46 5.93
CA ALA A 117 11.90 32.11 7.09
C ALA A 117 12.18 30.65 7.53
N PRO A 118 13.43 30.35 7.96
CA PRO A 118 13.85 28.99 8.31
C PRO A 118 13.09 28.44 9.53
N GLU A 119 12.54 29.31 10.38
CA GLU A 119 11.74 28.94 11.54
C GLU A 119 10.40 28.28 11.18
N LEU A 120 9.89 28.47 9.96
CA LEU A 120 8.66 27.83 9.51
C LEU A 120 8.86 26.33 9.20
N GLU A 121 10.07 25.93 8.82
CA GLU A 121 10.38 24.54 8.44
C GLU A 121 10.13 23.52 9.57
N PRO A 122 10.65 23.70 10.81
CA PRO A 122 10.36 22.77 11.90
C PRO A 122 8.86 22.75 12.26
N VAL A 123 8.15 23.88 12.13
CA VAL A 123 6.70 23.97 12.40
C VAL A 123 5.91 23.18 11.34
N ILE A 124 6.26 23.32 10.05
CA ILE A 124 5.66 22.55 8.96
C ILE A 124 5.88 21.05 9.19
N LYS A 125 7.13 20.64 9.47
CA LYS A 125 7.46 19.24 9.78
C LYS A 125 6.69 18.71 10.99
N GLN A 126 6.50 19.53 12.02
CA GLN A 126 5.73 19.16 13.20
C GLN A 126 4.25 18.92 12.85
N GLN A 127 3.64 19.78 12.04
CA GLN A 127 2.25 19.59 11.58
C GLN A 127 2.13 18.31 10.74
N GLU A 128 3.05 18.06 9.81
CA GLU A 128 3.04 16.82 9.03
C GLU A 128 3.19 15.57 9.90
N LYS A 129 4.06 15.61 10.90
CA LYS A 129 4.22 14.52 11.87
C LYS A 129 2.94 14.28 12.67
N LYS A 130 2.22 15.34 13.08
CA LYS A 130 0.92 15.20 13.74
C LYS A 130 -0.11 14.53 12.83
N ALA A 131 -0.21 14.94 11.58
CA ALA A 131 -1.12 14.31 10.62
C ALA A 131 -0.77 12.83 10.36
N ARG A 132 0.52 12.48 10.29
CA ARG A 132 0.96 11.08 10.14
C ARG A 132 0.56 10.22 11.32
N ARG A 133 0.72 10.71 12.55
CA ARG A 133 0.33 9.97 13.76
C ARG A 133 -1.15 9.59 13.76
N ILE A 134 -2.04 10.49 13.37
CA ILE A 134 -3.47 10.18 13.31
C ILE A 134 -3.76 9.12 12.23
N LEU A 135 -3.05 9.14 11.11
CA LEU A 135 -3.18 8.09 10.09
C LEU A 135 -2.61 6.75 10.57
N GLU A 136 -1.53 6.76 11.36
CA GLU A 136 -0.96 5.57 12.00
C GLU A 136 -1.94 4.99 13.05
N GLU A 137 -2.57 5.84 13.86
CA GLU A 137 -3.64 5.45 14.80
C GLU A 137 -4.84 4.83 14.06
N MET A 138 -5.25 5.44 12.94
CA MET A 138 -6.34 4.91 12.11
C MET A 138 -5.99 3.56 11.49
N GLN A 139 -4.72 3.33 11.12
CA GLN A 139 -4.23 2.05 10.61
C GLN A 139 -4.25 0.92 11.64
N ALA A 140 -4.33 1.21 12.94
CA ALA A 140 -4.50 0.17 13.96
C ALA A 140 -5.81 -0.61 13.79
N TYR A 141 -6.77 -0.04 13.06
CA TYR A 141 -8.07 -0.65 12.75
C TYR A 141 -8.13 -1.22 11.32
N ASP A 142 -7.00 -1.26 10.59
CA ASP A 142 -6.93 -1.81 9.25
C ASP A 142 -6.96 -3.34 9.28
N GLN A 143 -7.96 -3.95 8.62
CA GLN A 143 -8.09 -5.41 8.59
C GLN A 143 -6.88 -6.10 7.97
N LEU A 144 -6.27 -5.55 6.91
CA LEU A 144 -5.07 -6.14 6.31
C LEU A 144 -3.91 -6.13 7.31
N GLY A 145 -3.69 -5.01 7.99
CA GLY A 145 -2.72 -4.89 9.08
C GLY A 145 -2.93 -5.96 10.15
N ALA A 146 -4.16 -6.12 10.64
CA ALA A 146 -4.50 -7.13 11.64
C ALA A 146 -4.25 -8.56 11.15
N GLN A 147 -4.68 -8.91 9.93
CA GLN A 147 -4.49 -10.24 9.35
C GLN A 147 -2.99 -10.56 9.13
N ARG A 148 -2.19 -9.57 8.71
CA ARG A 148 -0.74 -9.74 8.54
C ARG A 148 -0.01 -9.89 9.88
N CYS A 149 -0.37 -9.11 10.89
CA CYS A 149 0.17 -9.25 12.24
C CYS A 149 -0.15 -10.61 12.86
N ALA A 150 -1.33 -11.16 12.58
CA ALA A 150 -1.72 -12.51 12.99
C ALA A 150 -1.08 -13.63 12.15
N GLY A 151 -0.32 -13.28 11.10
CA GLY A 151 0.24 -14.24 10.17
C GLY A 151 -0.83 -15.02 9.40
N LEU A 152 -2.00 -14.43 9.15
CA LEU A 152 -3.11 -15.07 8.42
C LEU A 152 -3.17 -14.64 6.95
N ALA A 153 -2.46 -13.57 6.56
CA ALA A 153 -2.42 -13.09 5.20
C ALA A 153 -1.03 -12.53 4.85
N PHE A 154 -0.60 -12.65 3.60
CA PHE A 154 0.62 -12.01 3.07
C PHE A 154 1.86 -12.14 3.95
N ARG A 155 2.08 -13.35 4.49
CA ARG A 155 3.34 -13.71 5.18
C ARG A 155 4.53 -13.34 4.31
N GLY A 156 5.67 -13.03 4.92
CA GLY A 156 6.94 -12.70 4.24
C GLY A 156 6.96 -11.44 3.34
N LEU A 157 5.80 -10.88 2.97
CA LEU A 157 5.69 -9.63 2.26
C LEU A 157 5.64 -8.43 3.23
N CYS A 158 6.29 -7.36 2.79
CA CYS A 158 6.34 -6.06 3.43
C CYS A 158 5.40 -5.08 2.71
N GLU A 159 5.03 -4.01 3.39
CA GLU A 159 4.31 -2.88 2.80
C GLU A 159 5.00 -1.58 3.25
N GLY A 160 4.99 -0.56 2.39
CA GLY A 160 5.51 0.76 2.75
C GLY A 160 4.62 1.45 3.79
N PRO A 161 5.14 2.44 4.54
CA PRO A 161 4.31 3.20 5.47
C PRO A 161 3.23 3.98 4.72
N ILE A 162 1.96 3.85 5.13
CA ILE A 162 0.84 4.56 4.54
C ILE A 162 0.71 5.92 5.23
N TYR A 163 1.02 6.99 4.50
CA TYR A 163 0.84 8.36 4.94
C TYR A 163 -0.18 9.15 4.11
N PHE A 164 -0.96 8.46 3.29
CA PHE A 164 -2.07 9.02 2.52
C PHE A 164 -3.43 8.64 3.13
N GLU A 165 -4.47 9.43 2.82
CA GLU A 165 -5.83 9.13 3.25
C GLU A 165 -6.38 7.87 2.56
N PRO A 166 -7.42 7.21 3.11
CA PRO A 166 -8.08 6.08 2.48
C PRO A 166 -8.40 6.29 1.00
N THR A 167 -8.26 5.24 0.20
CA THR A 167 -8.37 5.32 -1.26
C THR A 167 -9.77 5.00 -1.77
N PHE A 168 -10.64 4.53 -0.90
CA PHE A 168 -12.00 4.09 -1.22
C PHE A 168 -12.96 4.42 -0.07
N LYS A 169 -14.25 4.67 -0.27
CA LYS A 169 -14.97 4.86 -1.54
C LYS A 169 -15.29 6.34 -1.70
N PHE A 170 -14.98 6.92 -2.84
CA PHE A 170 -15.32 8.30 -3.18
C PHE A 170 -16.59 8.38 -4.04
N ASP A 171 -17.26 9.53 -3.97
CA ASP A 171 -18.22 9.90 -5.00
C ASP A 171 -17.46 10.21 -6.30
N PRO A 172 -17.90 9.70 -7.47
CA PRO A 172 -17.23 9.97 -8.74
C PRO A 172 -17.05 11.47 -9.00
N GLY A 173 -15.84 11.88 -9.37
CA GLY A 173 -15.50 13.29 -9.64
C GLY A 173 -15.31 14.18 -8.39
N SER A 174 -15.46 13.64 -7.17
CA SER A 174 -15.42 14.41 -5.92
C SER A 174 -14.44 13.82 -4.90
N ASP A 175 -13.95 14.65 -3.97
CA ASP A 175 -13.17 14.20 -2.80
C ASP A 175 -14.05 13.87 -1.57
N THR A 176 -15.37 13.86 -1.77
CA THR A 176 -16.34 13.39 -0.78
C THR A 176 -16.33 11.86 -0.72
N TYR A 177 -16.26 11.30 0.49
CA TYR A 177 -16.42 9.87 0.70
C TYR A 177 -17.90 9.49 0.67
N ASP A 178 -18.20 8.45 -0.11
CA ASP A 178 -19.49 7.79 -0.33
C ASP A 178 -20.70 8.47 0.32
N SER A 179 -21.40 9.31 -0.46
CA SER A 179 -22.68 9.93 -0.09
C SER A 179 -23.89 9.05 -0.38
N SER A 180 -23.68 7.83 -0.92
CA SER A 180 -24.77 6.89 -1.13
C SER A 180 -25.39 6.42 0.19
N SER A 181 -26.55 5.77 0.13
CA SER A 181 -27.22 5.19 1.30
C SER A 181 -26.38 4.13 2.04
N LYS A 182 -25.34 3.58 1.40
CA LYS A 182 -24.45 2.59 2.01
C LYS A 182 -23.44 3.20 2.98
N GLN A 183 -23.12 4.49 2.82
CA GLN A 183 -22.21 5.24 3.71
C GLN A 183 -20.95 4.45 4.08
N ARG A 184 -20.27 3.85 3.09
CA ARG A 184 -19.11 2.98 3.35
C ARG A 184 -18.05 3.73 4.12
N VAL A 185 -17.44 3.05 5.09
CA VAL A 185 -16.32 3.59 5.87
C VAL A 185 -15.12 3.77 4.93
N PRO A 186 -14.49 4.96 4.89
CA PRO A 186 -13.27 5.17 4.12
C PRO A 186 -12.22 4.12 4.47
N SER A 187 -11.69 3.38 3.49
CA SER A 187 -10.74 2.28 3.68
C SER A 187 -9.57 2.31 2.68
N TRP A 188 -8.40 1.79 3.09
CA TRP A 188 -7.26 1.54 2.19
C TRP A 188 -7.43 0.18 1.54
N THR A 189 -8.21 0.12 0.47
CA THR A 189 -8.47 -1.12 -0.26
C THR A 189 -7.40 -1.41 -1.32
N ASP A 190 -6.79 -0.36 -1.86
CA ASP A 190 -5.74 -0.42 -2.88
C ASP A 190 -4.35 -0.49 -2.22
N ARG A 191 -3.65 -1.63 -2.37
CA ARG A 191 -2.41 -1.93 -1.63
C ARG A 191 -1.28 -2.38 -2.53
N ILE A 192 -0.04 -2.11 -2.13
CA ILE A 192 1.19 -2.59 -2.78
C ILE A 192 2.08 -3.24 -1.74
N LEU A 193 2.24 -4.55 -1.85
CA LEU A 193 3.11 -5.38 -1.03
C LEU A 193 4.33 -5.83 -1.85
N PHE A 194 5.42 -6.11 -1.15
CA PHE A 194 6.69 -6.49 -1.79
C PHE A 194 7.55 -7.34 -0.87
N ARG A 195 8.42 -8.17 -1.44
CA ARG A 195 9.40 -8.91 -0.65
C ARG A 195 10.65 -8.05 -0.40
N ARG A 196 11.04 -7.87 0.86
CA ARG A 196 12.14 -6.98 1.27
C ARG A 196 13.52 -7.53 0.93
N ARG A 197 13.70 -8.85 1.01
CA ARG A 197 14.96 -9.54 0.72
C ARG A 197 14.68 -10.78 -0.13
N SER A 198 15.49 -11.03 -1.15
CA SER A 198 15.43 -12.31 -1.89
C SER A 198 15.73 -13.47 -0.94
N VAL A 199 15.04 -14.59 -1.14
CA VAL A 199 15.30 -15.84 -0.41
C VAL A 199 16.68 -16.40 -0.77
N ARG A 200 17.16 -16.14 -1.99
CA ARG A 200 18.48 -16.56 -2.49
C ARG A 200 19.62 -15.62 -2.05
N GLY A 201 19.31 -14.53 -1.34
CA GLY A 201 20.28 -13.47 -1.05
C GLY A 201 20.50 -12.53 -2.23
N GLY A 202 21.39 -11.56 -2.08
CA GLY A 202 21.81 -10.69 -3.18
C GLY A 202 20.75 -9.73 -3.75
N VAL A 203 19.51 -9.67 -3.25
CA VAL A 203 18.56 -8.59 -3.59
C VAL A 203 17.90 -8.02 -2.35
N LYS A 204 17.94 -6.69 -2.22
CA LYS A 204 17.30 -5.93 -1.14
C LYS A 204 16.45 -4.82 -1.74
N THR A 205 15.18 -4.79 -1.36
CA THR A 205 14.19 -3.81 -1.83
C THR A 205 13.85 -2.83 -0.72
N SER A 206 13.83 -1.54 -1.03
CA SER A 206 13.37 -0.47 -0.15
C SER A 206 12.37 0.44 -0.83
N VAL A 207 11.38 0.93 -0.09
CA VAL A 207 10.36 1.86 -0.58
C VAL A 207 10.92 3.28 -0.57
N LEU A 208 10.97 3.93 -1.73
CA LEU A 208 11.30 5.35 -1.87
C LEU A 208 10.05 6.24 -1.79
N LYS A 209 8.92 5.73 -2.29
CA LYS A 209 7.65 6.47 -2.35
C LYS A 209 6.48 5.50 -2.21
N TYR A 210 5.43 5.90 -1.50
CA TYR A 210 4.15 5.20 -1.45
C TYR A 210 3.03 6.23 -1.20
N GLU A 211 2.25 6.53 -2.23
CA GLU A 211 1.30 7.64 -2.24
C GLU A 211 0.01 7.32 -2.99
N SER A 212 -1.08 7.98 -2.60
CA SER A 212 -2.32 8.04 -3.38
C SER A 212 -2.37 9.30 -4.24
N LEU A 213 -2.80 9.14 -5.49
CA LEU A 213 -2.98 10.20 -6.47
C LEU A 213 -4.35 10.87 -6.31
N ARG A 214 -4.46 11.79 -5.35
CA ARG A 214 -5.73 12.50 -5.06
C ARG A 214 -6.34 13.28 -6.23
N TYR A 215 -5.54 13.63 -7.24
CA TYR A 215 -6.03 14.34 -8.43
C TYR A 215 -6.76 13.43 -9.43
N ALA A 216 -6.57 12.11 -9.36
CA ALA A 216 -7.24 11.16 -10.23
C ALA A 216 -8.64 10.83 -9.67
N LYS A 217 -9.67 11.58 -10.10
CA LYS A 217 -11.03 11.51 -9.54
C LYS A 217 -12.06 10.80 -10.43
N HIS A 218 -11.60 10.14 -11.49
CA HIS A 218 -12.46 9.48 -12.48
C HIS A 218 -13.13 8.21 -11.95
N SER A 219 -12.60 7.65 -10.86
CA SER A 219 -13.11 6.45 -10.17
C SER A 219 -13.47 6.80 -8.72
N ASP A 220 -14.30 5.94 -8.13
CA ASP A 220 -14.56 5.88 -6.69
C ASP A 220 -13.36 5.35 -5.88
N HIS A 221 -12.30 4.91 -6.55
CA HIS A 221 -10.98 4.65 -5.98
C HIS A 221 -9.99 5.79 -6.32
N ARG A 222 -8.96 5.95 -5.49
CA ARG A 222 -7.79 6.78 -5.79
C ARG A 222 -6.59 5.92 -6.08
N ALA A 223 -6.03 6.08 -7.28
CA ALA A 223 -4.84 5.34 -7.72
C ALA A 223 -3.71 5.43 -6.70
N VAL A 224 -3.04 4.31 -6.45
CA VAL A 224 -1.90 4.18 -5.53
C VAL A 224 -0.64 3.91 -6.33
N VAL A 225 0.44 4.61 -5.97
CA VAL A 225 1.74 4.49 -6.63
C VAL A 225 2.81 4.25 -5.59
N ALA A 226 3.69 3.29 -5.86
CA ALA A 226 4.92 3.09 -5.11
C ALA A 226 6.15 3.15 -6.03
N VAL A 227 7.25 3.67 -5.49
CA VAL A 227 8.57 3.67 -6.12
C VAL A 227 9.52 2.91 -5.21
N PHE A 228 10.29 1.99 -5.79
CA PHE A 228 11.21 1.13 -5.06
C PHE A 228 12.65 1.34 -5.52
N GLU A 229 13.57 1.27 -4.57
CA GLU A 229 14.99 1.06 -4.83
C GLU A 229 15.29 -0.43 -4.64
N VAL A 230 15.84 -1.05 -5.68
CA VAL A 230 16.22 -2.47 -5.67
C VAL A 230 17.74 -2.52 -5.75
N ARG A 231 18.38 -2.94 -4.66
CA ARG A 231 19.83 -3.18 -4.62
C ARG A 231 20.10 -4.63 -4.97
N ILE A 232 20.90 -4.82 -6.01
CA ILE A 232 21.39 -6.11 -6.48
C ILE A 232 22.81 -6.27 -5.95
N GLY A 233 23.00 -7.10 -4.93
CA GLY A 233 24.31 -7.57 -4.50
C GLY A 233 24.76 -8.80 -5.29
N GLU A 234 26.07 -8.99 -5.38
CA GLU A 234 26.68 -10.22 -5.89
C GLU A 234 26.45 -11.36 -4.88
N GLU A 235 26.24 -12.59 -5.36
CA GLU A 235 26.26 -13.77 -4.50
C GLU A 235 27.67 -13.90 -3.90
N GLY A 236 27.88 -13.59 -2.62
CA GLY A 236 29.16 -13.91 -1.98
C GLY A 236 29.59 -13.11 -0.74
N ASP A 237 29.07 -11.91 -0.48
CA ASP A 237 29.50 -11.17 0.72
C ASP A 237 28.66 -11.55 1.94
N ASN A 238 29.16 -12.59 2.61
CA ASN A 238 28.73 -13.17 3.89
C ASN A 238 28.77 -12.15 5.03
#